data_AF-A0ABD6A9P5-F1
#
_entry.id   AF-A0ABD6A9P5-F1
#
_cell.length_a   1.000
_cell.length_b   1.000
_cell.length_c   1.000
_cell.angle_alpha   90.00
_cell.angle_beta   90.00
_cell.angle_gamma   90.00
#
_symmetry.space_group_name_H-M   'P 1'
#
loop_
_entity.id
_entity.type
_entity.pdbx_description
1 polymer ?
#
loop_
_entity_poly.entity_id
_entity_poly.type
_entity_poly.pdbx_seq_one_letter_code
_entity_poly.pdbx_strand_id
1 'polypeptide(L)'
;MSSPRTTILNRVAVVLAVLLVCAVGAVPIAAQSASIGNVSYAGEGLVTTNDGVTYLTQWQSHSLDAEVSTGSGDYQVCVEAGSGDDFRELSCQPVDGSGNQTKSFTFEQWPSDLGGEQTVRVVLTDGDGDRIDRVSADVHVLTPNGDFDGDGLSNRNEVEIGTDPLAKDTDGDGLTDGQEVNVHGTDPTNPDTDGDDLSDGAEVNDHGTNPTKKDTDGDGLSDGVEVTKHGTDPTEPDTDDDSLGDGAEVRKHDTDPTNPDSDGDGLTDGQEVKVHGTDPTNPDTDGDGLTDGQEVNEYETSPTKADTDGDGLSDGAEVKKHGTDPTNPDTDGDGVSDGDEIKAGTDPNPPSGLKSFLQPTGEQVPLYAGVAGAYLILVAVAALWASRRSGPAGGAATAEAADGAGEAEAVPEPLTNEDRIMRLLDENGGRLRQADIVDNTDWSKSKVSRLLSRMEENGEVRKISIGRENLIARPGDEPESARSPFDETD
;
A
#
# COMPACT_ATOMS: atom_id res chain seq x y z
N MET A 1 -16.37 -24.88 -18.72
CA MET A 1 -17.05 -24.13 -19.81
C MET A 1 -16.03 -23.19 -20.41
N SER A 2 -15.76 -23.33 -21.70
CA SER A 2 -14.74 -22.56 -22.42
C SER A 2 -15.39 -21.27 -22.92
N SER A 3 -15.12 -20.13 -22.28
CA SER A 3 -15.50 -18.82 -22.82
C SER A 3 -14.57 -18.48 -23.99
N PRO A 4 -15.11 -17.97 -25.11
CA PRO A 4 -14.28 -17.55 -26.23
C PRO A 4 -13.58 -16.25 -25.84
N ARG A 5 -12.24 -16.24 -25.98
CA ARG A 5 -11.45 -15.01 -25.96
C ARG A 5 -11.88 -14.16 -27.15
N THR A 6 -12.65 -13.12 -26.90
CA THR A 6 -12.91 -12.05 -27.86
C THR A 6 -11.64 -11.22 -27.93
N THR A 7 -10.72 -11.61 -28.81
CA THR A 7 -9.60 -10.75 -29.20
C THR A 7 -10.21 -9.56 -29.93
N ILE A 8 -10.42 -8.45 -29.22
CA ILE A 8 -10.69 -7.16 -29.84
C ILE A 8 -9.37 -6.76 -30.48
N LEU A 9 -9.21 -7.16 -31.75
CA LEU A 9 -8.31 -6.48 -32.66
C LEU A 9 -8.87 -5.06 -32.79
N ASN A 10 -8.45 -4.13 -31.92
CA ASN A 10 -8.40 -2.72 -32.28
C ASN A 10 -7.28 -2.59 -33.30
N ARG A 11 -7.56 -3.11 -34.50
CA ARG A 11 -6.95 -2.55 -35.69
C ARG A 11 -7.41 -1.11 -35.67
N VAL A 12 -6.48 -0.17 -35.52
CA VAL A 12 -6.65 1.15 -36.12
C VAL A 12 -7.31 0.88 -37.46
N ALA A 13 -8.58 1.27 -37.55
CA ALA A 13 -9.25 1.25 -38.80
C ALA A 13 -8.48 2.32 -39.58
N VAL A 14 -7.51 1.87 -40.39
CA VAL A 14 -7.15 2.57 -41.61
C VAL A 14 -8.45 2.56 -42.41
N VAL A 15 -9.33 3.49 -42.04
CA VAL A 15 -10.61 3.68 -42.68
C VAL A 15 -10.23 3.97 -44.11
N LEU A 16 -10.87 3.25 -45.03
CA LEU A 16 -10.92 3.61 -46.43
C LEU A 16 -11.64 4.96 -46.51
N ALA A 17 -10.94 6.02 -46.13
CA ALA A 17 -11.47 7.36 -46.02
C ALA A 17 -11.40 7.96 -47.42
N VAL A 18 -12.56 8.07 -48.04
CA VAL A 18 -12.74 8.78 -49.30
C VAL A 18 -13.16 10.20 -48.91
N LEU A 19 -12.21 11.14 -48.89
CA LEU A 19 -12.53 12.53 -48.61
C LEU A 19 -13.07 13.19 -49.89
N LEU A 20 -14.29 13.71 -49.85
CA LEU A 20 -15.02 14.16 -51.02
C LEU A 20 -14.90 15.69 -51.16
N VAL A 21 -14.04 16.17 -52.06
CA VAL A 21 -13.90 17.61 -52.34
C VAL A 21 -15.01 18.02 -53.30
N CYS A 22 -16.15 18.46 -52.74
CA CYS A 22 -17.26 19.01 -53.53
C CYS A 22 -16.86 20.34 -54.20
N ALA A 23 -16.85 20.37 -55.52
CA ALA A 23 -16.64 21.58 -56.31
C ALA A 23 -17.70 22.66 -55.98
N VAL A 24 -17.26 23.78 -55.39
CA VAL A 24 -18.09 25.00 -55.27
C VAL A 24 -17.78 25.90 -56.46
N GLY A 25 -18.50 25.68 -57.57
CA GLY A 25 -18.32 26.47 -58.79
C GLY A 25 -19.37 26.17 -59.85
N ALA A 26 -20.63 26.56 -59.61
CA ALA A 26 -21.66 26.50 -60.64
C ALA A 26 -21.65 27.78 -61.49
N VAL A 27 -21.35 27.66 -62.78
CA VAL A 27 -21.73 28.63 -63.82
C VAL A 27 -22.45 27.87 -64.93
N PRO A 28 -23.62 28.31 -65.44
CA PRO A 28 -24.38 27.52 -66.42
C PRO A 28 -24.12 27.96 -67.88
N ILE A 29 -24.33 27.00 -68.79
CA ILE A 29 -24.87 27.08 -70.18
C ILE A 29 -23.93 26.61 -71.32
N ALA A 30 -24.33 25.47 -71.89
CA ALA A 30 -24.28 24.98 -73.29
C ALA A 30 -22.94 24.74 -74.01
N ALA A 31 -22.93 23.61 -74.75
CA ALA A 31 -21.82 22.78 -75.22
C ALA A 31 -21.24 21.93 -74.07
N GLN A 32 -20.99 20.63 -74.27
CA GLN A 32 -20.28 19.81 -73.29
C GLN A 32 -18.84 20.33 -73.18
N SER A 33 -18.65 21.40 -72.41
CA SER A 33 -17.35 21.87 -71.99
C SER A 33 -16.82 20.84 -71.01
N ALA A 34 -15.63 20.33 -71.28
CA ALA A 34 -15.01 19.37 -70.39
C ALA A 34 -14.88 19.96 -68.98
N SER A 35 -15.09 19.16 -67.94
CA SER A 35 -15.07 19.63 -66.55
C SER A 35 -14.53 18.56 -65.61
N ILE A 36 -14.03 19.00 -64.45
CA ILE A 36 -13.65 18.15 -63.33
C ILE A 36 -14.86 18.05 -62.40
N GLY A 37 -15.21 16.83 -62.02
CA GLY A 37 -16.24 16.51 -61.05
C GLY A 37 -15.66 16.42 -59.64
N ASN A 38 -15.91 15.28 -59.00
CA ASN A 38 -15.42 15.02 -57.66
C ASN A 38 -13.91 14.69 -57.64
N VAL A 39 -13.22 15.18 -56.61
CA VAL A 39 -11.83 14.81 -56.31
C VAL A 39 -11.79 14.19 -54.93
N SER A 40 -11.14 13.02 -54.81
CA SER A 40 -11.01 12.35 -53.52
C SER A 40 -9.64 11.72 -53.29
N TYR A 41 -9.18 11.78 -52.04
CA TYR A 41 -8.01 11.06 -51.57
C TYR A 41 -8.40 9.72 -50.96
N ALA A 42 -7.50 8.75 -51.04
CA ALA A 42 -7.58 7.46 -50.36
C ALA A 42 -6.16 6.89 -50.12
N GLY A 43 -6.04 5.92 -49.22
CA GLY A 43 -4.79 5.20 -48.96
C GLY A 43 -4.31 5.31 -47.53
N GLU A 44 -3.19 4.65 -47.22
CA GLU A 44 -2.63 4.58 -45.86
C GLU A 44 -2.04 5.92 -45.40
N GLY A 45 -1.58 6.76 -46.33
CA GLY A 45 -1.02 8.07 -46.00
C GLY A 45 -2.05 9.16 -45.72
N LEU A 46 -3.32 8.84 -45.50
CA LEU A 46 -4.36 9.82 -45.20
C LEU A 46 -4.67 9.81 -43.70
N VAL A 47 -4.48 10.95 -43.04
CA VAL A 47 -4.92 11.19 -41.67
C VAL A 47 -6.12 12.12 -41.75
N THR A 48 -7.30 11.64 -41.36
CA THR A 48 -8.55 12.43 -41.45
C THR A 48 -8.95 12.99 -40.10
N THR A 49 -9.13 14.31 -40.02
CA THR A 49 -9.75 14.95 -38.85
C THR A 49 -11.23 15.21 -39.07
N ASN A 50 -11.96 15.33 -37.97
CA ASN A 50 -13.40 15.68 -37.97
C ASN A 50 -13.68 17.10 -38.49
N ASP A 51 -12.64 17.95 -38.59
CA ASP A 51 -12.75 19.36 -38.97
C ASP A 51 -12.70 19.60 -40.49
N GLY A 52 -12.56 18.53 -41.29
CA GLY A 52 -12.52 18.61 -42.76
C GLY A 52 -11.18 19.09 -43.33
N VAL A 53 -10.15 19.24 -42.50
CA VAL A 53 -8.77 19.48 -42.95
C VAL A 53 -8.14 18.14 -43.33
N THR A 54 -7.52 18.08 -44.51
CA THR A 54 -6.88 16.86 -45.01
C THR A 54 -5.42 16.83 -44.61
N TYR A 55 -4.99 15.81 -43.87
CA TYR A 55 -3.60 15.57 -43.55
C TYR A 55 -3.05 14.39 -44.37
N LEU A 56 -1.88 14.57 -44.96
CA LEU A 56 -1.20 13.54 -45.75
C LEU A 56 0.15 13.21 -45.11
N THR A 57 0.48 11.93 -44.94
CA THR A 57 1.82 11.54 -44.52
C THR A 57 2.76 11.53 -45.73
N GLN A 58 3.97 12.04 -45.55
CA GLN A 58 4.93 12.14 -46.64
C GLN A 58 5.50 10.77 -47.06
N TRP A 59 5.43 9.77 -46.18
CA TRP A 59 6.14 8.49 -46.32
C TRP A 59 5.26 7.27 -46.63
N GLN A 60 3.94 7.36 -46.49
CA GLN A 60 3.03 6.27 -46.87
C GLN A 60 2.35 6.54 -48.20
N SER A 61 1.99 5.46 -48.88
CA SER A 61 1.32 5.55 -50.17
C SER A 61 -0.10 6.07 -50.04
N HIS A 62 -0.51 6.90 -50.99
CA HIS A 62 -1.88 7.37 -51.14
C HIS A 62 -2.23 7.59 -52.61
N SER A 63 -3.50 7.71 -52.91
CA SER A 63 -4.04 7.96 -54.24
C SER A 63 -5.02 9.12 -54.25
N LEU A 64 -4.99 9.89 -55.33
CA LEU A 64 -5.96 10.93 -55.65
C LEU A 64 -6.76 10.47 -56.86
N ASP A 65 -8.06 10.36 -56.70
CA ASP A 65 -9.02 10.07 -57.77
C ASP A 65 -9.72 11.35 -58.21
N ALA A 66 -9.68 11.63 -59.51
CA ALA A 66 -10.38 12.76 -60.11
C ALA A 66 -11.40 12.27 -61.14
N GLU A 67 -12.67 12.61 -60.94
CA GLU A 67 -13.69 12.43 -61.96
C GLU A 67 -13.58 13.55 -63.00
N VAL A 68 -13.52 13.18 -64.28
CA VAL A 68 -13.45 14.11 -65.40
C VAL A 68 -14.56 13.77 -66.40
N SER A 69 -15.22 14.79 -66.92
CA SER A 69 -16.20 14.67 -68.00
C SER A 69 -15.66 15.39 -69.22
N THR A 70 -15.40 14.68 -70.31
CA THR A 70 -14.80 15.27 -71.53
C THR A 70 -15.69 15.07 -72.76
N GLY A 71 -15.60 16.03 -73.70
CA GLY A 71 -16.18 15.89 -75.03
C GLY A 71 -15.32 15.02 -75.96
N SER A 72 -15.61 15.05 -77.26
CA SER A 72 -14.73 14.46 -78.28
C SER A 72 -13.53 15.39 -78.53
N GLY A 73 -12.33 14.96 -78.15
CA GLY A 73 -11.09 15.72 -78.31
C GLY A 73 -9.94 15.07 -77.53
N ASP A 74 -8.75 15.63 -77.66
CA ASP A 74 -7.61 15.26 -76.83
C ASP A 74 -7.64 16.12 -75.56
N TYR A 75 -7.62 15.49 -74.40
CA TYR A 75 -7.62 16.15 -73.10
C TYR A 75 -6.57 15.51 -72.20
N GLN A 76 -6.04 16.28 -71.25
CA GLN A 76 -5.07 15.82 -70.28
C GLN A 76 -5.46 16.33 -68.89
N VAL A 77 -5.38 15.46 -67.89
CA VAL A 77 -5.58 15.83 -66.49
C VAL A 77 -4.26 15.71 -65.75
N CYS A 78 -3.91 16.77 -65.01
CA CYS A 78 -2.67 16.89 -64.27
C CYS A 78 -2.95 17.20 -62.81
N VAL A 79 -2.15 16.61 -61.93
CA VAL A 79 -2.09 16.96 -60.51
C VAL A 79 -0.87 17.85 -60.29
N GLU A 80 -1.10 19.04 -59.78
CA GLU A 80 -0.08 20.00 -59.38
C GLU A 80 -0.13 20.19 -57.85
N ALA A 81 0.99 20.39 -57.18
CA ALA A 81 1.03 20.73 -55.75
C ALA A 81 2.06 21.83 -55.48
N GLY A 82 1.79 22.64 -54.46
CA GLY A 82 2.70 23.68 -54.02
C GLY A 82 2.06 24.69 -53.08
N SER A 83 2.74 25.81 -52.85
CA SER A 83 2.31 26.85 -51.91
C SER A 83 2.35 28.24 -52.56
N GLY A 84 1.32 29.05 -52.32
CA GLY A 84 1.21 30.40 -52.89
C GLY A 84 0.98 30.40 -54.40
N ASP A 85 2.01 30.78 -55.16
CA ASP A 85 2.01 30.80 -56.64
C ASP A 85 2.99 29.77 -57.25
N ASP A 86 3.78 29.07 -56.42
CA ASP A 86 4.78 28.10 -56.89
C ASP A 86 4.17 26.70 -56.90
N PHE A 87 3.79 26.23 -58.09
CA PHE A 87 3.16 24.92 -58.30
C PHE A 87 4.04 24.04 -59.16
N ARG A 88 4.25 22.81 -58.68
CA ARG A 88 4.92 21.75 -59.43
C ARG A 88 3.90 20.72 -59.90
N GLU A 89 3.96 20.41 -61.18
CA GLU A 89 3.28 19.25 -61.76
C GLU A 89 3.86 17.96 -61.17
N LEU A 90 3.01 17.15 -60.53
CA LEU A 90 3.41 15.87 -59.93
C LEU A 90 3.19 14.70 -60.89
N SER A 91 2.06 14.68 -61.59
CA SER A 91 1.71 13.63 -62.54
C SER A 91 0.62 14.09 -63.50
N CYS A 92 0.68 13.62 -64.75
CA CYS A 92 -0.35 13.85 -65.76
C CYS A 92 -0.76 12.56 -66.44
N GLN A 93 -2.03 12.48 -66.82
CA GLN A 93 -2.59 11.36 -67.58
C GLN A 93 -3.48 11.88 -68.72
N PRO A 94 -3.40 11.28 -69.92
CA PRO A 94 -4.33 11.59 -70.99
C PRO A 94 -5.75 11.09 -70.65
N VAL A 95 -6.76 11.80 -71.14
CA VAL A 95 -8.17 11.40 -71.04
C VAL A 95 -8.66 10.98 -72.42
N ASP A 96 -8.62 9.67 -72.67
CA ASP A 96 -8.98 9.09 -73.96
C ASP A 96 -10.50 8.98 -74.13
N GLY A 97 -11.05 9.61 -75.17
CA GLY A 97 -12.47 9.50 -75.52
C GLY A 97 -13.40 10.47 -74.78
N SER A 98 -14.71 10.35 -75.05
CA SER A 98 -15.75 11.24 -74.53
C SER A 98 -16.57 10.58 -73.42
N GLY A 99 -16.96 11.36 -72.41
CA GLY A 99 -17.82 10.93 -71.30
C GLY A 99 -17.17 11.09 -69.94
N ASN A 100 -17.82 10.56 -68.90
CA ASN A 100 -17.30 10.58 -67.53
C ASN A 100 -16.28 9.46 -67.33
N GLN A 101 -15.11 9.81 -66.81
CA GLN A 101 -14.03 8.89 -66.48
C GLN A 101 -13.44 9.26 -65.11
N THR A 102 -12.97 8.28 -64.36
CA THR A 102 -12.18 8.51 -63.14
C THR A 102 -10.71 8.27 -63.48
N LYS A 103 -9.86 9.24 -63.13
CA LYS A 103 -8.40 9.16 -63.30
C LYS A 103 -7.76 9.10 -61.93
N SER A 104 -7.06 8.00 -61.68
CA SER A 104 -6.40 7.71 -60.41
C SER A 104 -4.91 8.02 -60.50
N PHE A 105 -4.42 8.81 -59.56
CA PHE A 105 -3.02 9.18 -59.40
C PHE A 105 -2.50 8.57 -58.12
N THR A 106 -1.56 7.64 -58.21
CA THR A 106 -0.96 7.00 -57.03
C THR A 106 0.41 7.59 -56.74
N PHE A 107 0.62 7.97 -55.48
CA PHE A 107 1.88 8.45 -54.95
C PHE A 107 2.40 7.43 -53.95
N GLU A 108 3.50 6.74 -54.26
CA GLU A 108 4.14 5.81 -53.31
C GLU A 108 4.72 6.58 -52.11
N GLN A 109 5.28 7.76 -52.37
CA GLN A 109 5.76 8.72 -51.39
C GLN A 109 5.44 10.14 -51.89
N TRP A 110 5.05 11.02 -50.98
CA TRP A 110 4.88 12.43 -51.32
C TRP A 110 6.25 13.08 -51.51
N PRO A 111 6.40 14.04 -52.43
CA PRO A 111 7.69 14.69 -52.63
C PRO A 111 8.27 15.30 -51.34
N SER A 112 9.56 15.03 -51.10
CA SER A 112 10.24 15.37 -49.83
C SER A 112 10.32 16.88 -49.56
N ASP A 113 10.27 17.68 -50.61
CA ASP A 113 10.37 19.15 -50.58
C ASP A 113 9.01 19.86 -50.41
N LEU A 114 7.89 19.13 -50.45
CA LEU A 114 6.54 19.66 -50.31
C LEU A 114 5.90 19.24 -48.98
N GLY A 115 6.55 19.55 -47.86
CA GLY A 115 6.01 19.35 -46.50
C GLY A 115 5.18 20.54 -46.00
N GLY A 116 4.40 20.36 -44.93
CA GLY A 116 3.62 21.42 -44.29
C GLY A 116 2.36 21.81 -45.08
N GLU A 117 1.94 23.07 -44.97
CA GLU A 117 0.79 23.62 -45.70
C GLU A 117 1.02 23.63 -47.21
N GLN A 118 0.20 22.86 -47.94
CA GLN A 118 0.24 22.75 -49.39
C GLN A 118 -1.15 22.90 -49.97
N THR A 119 -1.25 23.43 -51.19
CA THR A 119 -2.45 23.36 -52.01
C THR A 119 -2.20 22.33 -53.11
N VAL A 120 -3.12 21.37 -53.26
CA VAL A 120 -3.12 20.42 -54.38
C VAL A 120 -4.18 20.84 -55.38
N ARG A 121 -3.83 20.83 -56.66
CA ARG A 121 -4.69 21.24 -57.76
C ARG A 121 -4.81 20.11 -58.77
N VAL A 122 -6.03 19.84 -59.19
CA VAL A 122 -6.31 19.01 -60.37
C VAL A 122 -6.69 19.95 -61.51
N VAL A 123 -6.00 19.82 -62.63
CA VAL A 123 -6.10 20.74 -63.77
C VAL A 123 -6.42 19.94 -65.00
N LEU A 124 -7.46 20.35 -65.73
CA LEU A 124 -7.87 19.76 -67.00
C LEU A 124 -7.47 20.69 -68.13
N THR A 125 -6.67 20.19 -69.07
CA THR A 125 -6.24 20.92 -70.28
C THR A 125 -6.74 20.24 -71.53
N ASP A 126 -6.90 21.00 -72.62
CA ASP A 126 -7.16 20.43 -73.95
C ASP A 126 -5.86 20.09 -74.71
N GLY A 127 -6.00 19.58 -75.93
CA GLY A 127 -4.90 19.20 -76.81
C GLY A 127 -4.06 20.37 -77.33
N ASP A 128 -4.54 21.62 -77.20
CA ASP A 128 -3.80 22.83 -77.51
C ASP A 128 -3.01 23.36 -76.28
N GLY A 129 -3.26 22.79 -75.10
CA GLY A 129 -2.61 23.13 -73.84
C GLY A 129 -3.34 24.22 -73.03
N ASP A 130 -4.54 24.61 -73.46
CA ASP A 130 -5.35 25.60 -72.75
C ASP A 130 -6.01 24.96 -71.51
N ARG A 131 -6.00 25.68 -70.38
CA ARG A 131 -6.60 25.22 -69.12
C ARG A 131 -8.12 25.39 -69.20
N ILE A 132 -8.85 24.28 -69.14
CA ILE A 132 -10.32 24.22 -69.28
C ILE A 132 -10.99 24.32 -67.91
N ASP A 133 -10.51 23.56 -66.93
CA ASP A 133 -11.09 23.50 -65.59
C ASP A 133 -10.02 23.22 -64.52
N ARG A 134 -10.32 23.57 -63.27
CA ARG A 134 -9.43 23.39 -62.13
C ARG A 134 -10.22 23.22 -60.83
N VAL A 135 -9.86 22.18 -60.08
CA VAL A 135 -10.27 21.97 -58.68
C VAL A 135 -9.04 22.08 -57.78
N SER A 136 -9.19 22.63 -56.59
CA SER A 136 -8.08 22.81 -55.64
C SER A 136 -8.52 22.46 -54.22
N ALA A 137 -7.63 21.88 -53.44
CA ALA A 137 -7.83 21.52 -52.04
C ALA A 137 -6.56 21.82 -51.24
N ASP A 138 -6.73 22.41 -50.05
CA ASP A 138 -5.63 22.63 -49.13
C ASP A 138 -5.41 21.36 -48.28
N VAL A 139 -4.15 20.97 -48.15
CA VAL A 139 -3.71 19.79 -47.42
C VAL A 139 -2.53 20.14 -46.52
N HIS A 140 -2.41 19.45 -45.39
CA HIS A 140 -1.24 19.51 -44.52
C HIS A 140 -0.41 18.24 -44.70
N VAL A 141 0.82 18.38 -45.16
CA VAL A 141 1.72 17.24 -45.35
C VAL A 141 2.60 17.06 -44.12
N LEU A 142 2.33 16.00 -43.35
CA LEU A 142 3.12 15.62 -42.20
C LEU A 142 4.48 15.08 -42.66
N THR A 143 5.55 15.63 -42.10
CA THR A 143 6.92 15.14 -42.33
C THR A 143 7.25 14.03 -41.35
N PRO A 144 8.02 12.99 -41.73
CA PRO A 144 8.22 11.81 -40.90
C PRO A 144 8.95 12.11 -39.57
N ASN A 145 9.87 13.06 -39.58
CA ASN A 145 10.65 13.46 -38.41
C ASN A 145 10.09 14.73 -37.75
N GLY A 146 8.95 15.23 -38.21
CA GLY A 146 8.24 16.30 -37.53
C GLY A 146 7.52 15.76 -36.31
N ASP A 147 7.10 16.68 -35.45
CA ASP A 147 6.32 16.45 -34.23
C ASP A 147 5.23 17.53 -34.29
N PHE A 148 4.05 17.14 -34.79
CA PHE A 148 3.05 18.11 -35.24
C PHE A 148 2.30 18.74 -34.06
N ASP A 149 1.98 17.97 -33.04
CA ASP A 149 1.33 18.47 -31.84
C ASP A 149 2.32 18.95 -30.77
N GLY A 150 3.59 18.56 -30.84
CA GLY A 150 4.64 19.01 -29.93
C GLY A 150 4.60 18.28 -28.60
N ASP A 151 4.38 16.96 -28.60
CA ASP A 151 4.39 16.10 -27.42
C ASP A 151 5.75 15.40 -27.20
N GLY A 152 6.65 15.49 -28.20
CA GLY A 152 7.99 14.90 -28.17
C GLY A 152 8.10 13.54 -28.87
N LEU A 153 7.02 13.01 -29.45
CA LEU A 153 7.00 11.88 -30.35
C LEU A 153 6.96 12.39 -31.81
N SER A 154 7.57 11.65 -32.73
CA SER A 154 7.56 12.07 -34.14
C SER A 154 6.34 11.51 -34.86
N ASN A 155 5.80 12.25 -35.83
CA ASN A 155 4.65 11.86 -36.66
C ASN A 155 4.76 10.43 -37.23
N ARG A 156 5.96 9.99 -37.62
CA ARG A 156 6.16 8.61 -38.09
C ARG A 156 5.98 7.60 -36.96
N ASN A 157 6.60 7.85 -35.82
CA ASN A 157 6.53 6.94 -34.68
C ASN A 157 5.08 6.82 -34.19
N GLU A 158 4.35 7.93 -34.13
CA GLU A 158 2.94 7.95 -33.74
C GLU A 158 2.10 7.04 -34.64
N VAL A 159 2.18 7.23 -35.96
CA VAL A 159 1.50 6.36 -36.93
C VAL A 159 1.95 4.89 -36.83
N GLU A 160 3.22 4.63 -36.52
CA GLU A 160 3.76 3.26 -36.40
C GLU A 160 3.27 2.54 -35.12
N ILE A 161 3.09 3.26 -34.02
CA ILE A 161 2.60 2.70 -32.74
C ILE A 161 1.07 2.79 -32.61
N GLY A 162 0.41 3.56 -33.48
CA GLY A 162 -1.04 3.63 -33.58
C GLY A 162 -1.68 4.82 -32.87
N THR A 163 -0.88 5.81 -32.46
CA THR A 163 -1.37 7.06 -31.89
C THR A 163 -1.75 8.10 -32.95
N ASP A 164 -2.43 9.18 -32.56
CA ASP A 164 -2.86 10.25 -33.47
C ASP A 164 -1.83 11.39 -33.53
N PRO A 165 -1.14 11.61 -34.67
CA PRO A 165 -0.15 12.68 -34.84
C PRO A 165 -0.62 14.12 -34.59
N LEU A 166 -1.91 14.29 -34.34
CA LEU A 166 -2.57 15.58 -34.16
C LEU A 166 -3.05 15.79 -32.72
N ALA A 167 -2.89 14.79 -31.85
CA ALA A 167 -3.38 14.79 -30.49
C ALA A 167 -2.30 14.27 -29.53
N LYS A 168 -1.87 15.14 -28.61
CA LYS A 168 -0.76 14.87 -27.70
C LYS A 168 -0.96 13.67 -26.79
N ASP A 169 -2.21 13.30 -26.56
CA ASP A 169 -2.66 12.34 -25.56
C ASP A 169 -3.80 11.59 -26.24
N THR A 170 -3.47 10.42 -26.77
CA THR A 170 -4.32 9.65 -27.68
C THR A 170 -5.46 8.96 -26.93
N ASP A 171 -5.21 8.44 -25.73
CA ASP A 171 -6.23 7.73 -24.93
C ASP A 171 -6.90 8.60 -23.86
N GLY A 172 -6.37 9.79 -23.61
CA GLY A 172 -6.97 10.83 -22.80
C GLY A 172 -6.80 10.62 -21.29
N ASP A 173 -5.75 9.92 -20.87
CA ASP A 173 -5.51 9.59 -19.46
C ASP A 173 -4.74 10.68 -18.69
N GLY A 174 -4.20 11.67 -19.41
CA GLY A 174 -3.46 12.81 -18.86
C GLY A 174 -1.93 12.72 -19.01
N LEU A 175 -1.39 11.63 -19.57
CA LEU A 175 -0.02 11.57 -20.09
C LEU A 175 -0.03 11.82 -21.58
N THR A 176 1.02 12.48 -22.08
CA THR A 176 1.18 12.59 -23.53
C THR A 176 1.81 11.33 -24.11
N ASP A 177 1.50 10.96 -25.36
CA ASP A 177 2.04 9.76 -26.03
C ASP A 177 3.59 9.74 -25.97
N GLY A 178 4.21 10.91 -26.14
CA GLY A 178 5.64 11.11 -26.00
C GLY A 178 6.19 10.85 -24.59
N GLN A 179 5.45 11.19 -23.52
CA GLN A 179 5.83 10.88 -22.14
C GLN A 179 5.73 9.37 -21.88
N GLU A 180 4.64 8.77 -22.31
CA GLU A 180 4.36 7.35 -22.14
C GLU A 180 5.46 6.50 -22.79
N VAL A 181 5.77 6.76 -24.06
CA VAL A 181 6.77 5.98 -24.79
C VAL A 181 8.20 6.26 -24.30
N ASN A 182 8.56 7.52 -24.05
CA ASN A 182 9.96 7.89 -23.79
C ASN A 182 10.35 7.84 -22.31
N VAL A 183 9.38 7.89 -21.38
CA VAL A 183 9.64 8.02 -19.93
C VAL A 183 9.06 6.86 -19.15
N HIS A 184 7.77 6.55 -19.31
CA HIS A 184 7.06 5.63 -18.43
C HIS A 184 7.04 4.18 -18.95
N GLY A 185 7.14 3.99 -20.26
CA GLY A 185 7.07 2.68 -20.90
C GLY A 185 5.66 2.08 -20.93
N THR A 186 4.64 2.94 -20.89
CA THR A 186 3.21 2.60 -20.98
C THR A 186 2.74 2.52 -22.43
N ASP A 187 1.53 2.01 -22.66
CA ASP A 187 0.89 1.91 -23.98
C ASP A 187 0.01 3.16 -24.23
N PRO A 188 0.43 4.09 -25.12
CA PRO A 188 -0.25 5.37 -25.34
C PRO A 188 -1.62 5.27 -26.04
N THR A 189 -2.14 4.06 -26.19
CA THR A 189 -3.48 3.80 -26.73
C THR A 189 -4.37 3.10 -25.72
N ASN A 190 -3.89 2.91 -24.49
CA ASN A 190 -4.56 2.20 -23.43
C ASN A 190 -4.34 2.94 -22.09
N PRO A 191 -5.39 3.58 -21.55
CA PRO A 191 -5.25 4.52 -20.42
C PRO A 191 -4.94 3.85 -19.08
N ASP A 192 -4.75 2.53 -19.04
CA ASP A 192 -4.46 1.70 -17.87
C ASP A 192 -3.64 0.49 -18.36
N THR A 193 -2.32 0.67 -18.44
CA THR A 193 -1.38 -0.25 -19.10
C THR A 193 -1.31 -1.60 -18.40
N ASP A 194 -1.28 -1.61 -17.07
CA ASP A 194 -1.15 -2.85 -16.32
C ASP A 194 -2.50 -3.48 -15.94
N GLY A 195 -3.60 -2.74 -16.01
CA GLY A 195 -4.97 -3.18 -15.86
C GLY A 195 -5.41 -3.34 -14.40
N ASP A 196 -4.97 -2.47 -13.50
CA ASP A 196 -5.30 -2.52 -12.06
C ASP A 196 -6.48 -1.61 -11.65
N ASP A 197 -7.14 -1.00 -12.64
CA ASP A 197 -8.24 -0.04 -12.52
C ASP A 197 -7.82 1.39 -12.08
N LEU A 198 -6.52 1.70 -12.08
CA LEU A 198 -5.97 3.05 -11.99
C LEU A 198 -5.36 3.45 -13.36
N SER A 199 -5.56 4.69 -13.80
CA SER A 199 -5.03 5.11 -15.11
C SER A 199 -3.56 5.49 -15.02
N ASP A 200 -2.77 5.26 -16.07
CA ASP A 200 -1.32 5.50 -16.05
C ASP A 200 -0.99 6.96 -15.67
N GLY A 201 -1.80 7.90 -16.16
CA GLY A 201 -1.71 9.31 -15.78
C GLY A 201 -2.08 9.63 -14.34
N ALA A 202 -3.00 8.89 -13.71
CA ALA A 202 -3.33 9.07 -12.30
C ALA A 202 -2.21 8.50 -11.41
N GLU A 203 -1.68 7.34 -11.78
CA GLU A 203 -0.54 6.72 -11.12
C GLU A 203 0.67 7.65 -11.07
N VAL A 204 1.03 8.24 -12.21
CA VAL A 204 2.20 9.12 -12.29
C VAL A 204 1.96 10.48 -11.63
N ASN A 205 0.81 11.11 -11.86
CA ASN A 205 0.59 12.50 -11.45
C ASN A 205 0.06 12.65 -10.01
N ASP A 206 -0.74 11.69 -9.54
CA ASP A 206 -1.48 11.81 -8.28
C ASP A 206 -0.99 10.85 -7.20
N HIS A 207 -0.63 9.61 -7.56
CA HIS A 207 -0.33 8.54 -6.59
C HIS A 207 1.17 8.20 -6.45
N GLY A 208 1.99 8.51 -7.45
CA GLY A 208 3.42 8.18 -7.43
C GLY A 208 3.71 6.69 -7.60
N THR A 209 2.75 5.92 -8.11
CA THR A 209 2.85 4.47 -8.35
C THR A 209 3.50 4.16 -9.71
N ASN A 210 3.69 2.88 -10.00
CA ASN A 210 4.32 2.42 -11.23
C ASN A 210 3.29 1.93 -12.25
N PRO A 211 3.07 2.66 -13.36
CA PRO A 211 2.01 2.36 -14.33
C PRO A 211 2.22 1.13 -15.21
N THR A 212 3.22 0.31 -14.88
CA THR A 212 3.48 -0.96 -15.54
C THR A 212 3.41 -2.14 -14.57
N LYS A 213 2.98 -1.88 -13.33
CA LYS A 213 2.89 -2.84 -12.24
C LYS A 213 1.66 -2.56 -11.37
N LYS A 214 0.70 -3.46 -11.47
CA LYS A 214 -0.54 -3.45 -10.66
C LYS A 214 -0.37 -3.28 -9.14
N ASP A 215 0.81 -3.53 -8.61
CA ASP A 215 1.10 -3.65 -7.17
C ASP A 215 2.52 -3.08 -6.98
N THR A 216 2.56 -1.81 -6.62
CA THR A 216 3.79 -1.00 -6.60
C THR A 216 4.69 -1.38 -5.43
N ASP A 217 4.13 -1.55 -4.24
CA ASP A 217 4.87 -1.84 -3.01
C ASP A 217 5.06 -3.34 -2.73
N GLY A 218 4.27 -4.20 -3.38
CA GLY A 218 4.37 -5.65 -3.30
C GLY A 218 3.74 -6.27 -2.05
N ASP A 219 2.81 -5.58 -1.37
CA ASP A 219 2.07 -6.11 -0.23
C ASP A 219 0.97 -7.12 -0.64
N GLY A 220 0.70 -7.14 -1.95
CA GLY A 220 -0.21 -8.02 -2.65
C GLY A 220 -1.51 -7.37 -3.09
N LEU A 221 -1.95 -6.25 -2.49
CA LEU A 221 -3.05 -5.40 -2.99
C LEU A 221 -2.63 -4.73 -4.29
N SER A 222 -3.60 -4.28 -5.07
CA SER A 222 -3.29 -3.56 -6.30
C SER A 222 -3.51 -2.07 -6.08
N ASP A 223 -2.72 -1.22 -6.70
CA ASP A 223 -2.69 0.22 -6.44
C ASP A 223 -4.10 0.82 -6.62
N GLY A 224 -4.81 0.43 -7.68
CA GLY A 224 -6.20 0.82 -7.91
C GLY A 224 -7.18 0.34 -6.81
N VAL A 225 -6.96 -0.83 -6.20
CA VAL A 225 -7.80 -1.35 -5.10
C VAL A 225 -7.52 -0.60 -3.80
N GLU A 226 -6.26 -0.31 -3.53
CA GLU A 226 -5.82 0.46 -2.37
C GLU A 226 -6.47 1.84 -2.37
N VAL A 227 -6.27 2.59 -3.46
CA VAL A 227 -6.81 3.95 -3.61
C VAL A 227 -8.34 3.98 -3.58
N THR A 228 -9.01 3.08 -4.30
CA THR A 228 -10.47 3.20 -4.51
C THR A 228 -11.31 2.54 -3.43
N LYS A 229 -10.78 1.54 -2.72
CA LYS A 229 -11.55 0.70 -1.80
C LYS A 229 -11.06 0.75 -0.36
N HIS A 230 -9.75 0.76 -0.14
CA HIS A 230 -9.18 0.65 1.21
C HIS A 230 -8.71 1.99 1.77
N GLY A 231 -8.36 2.95 0.90
CA GLY A 231 -7.83 4.25 1.32
C GLY A 231 -6.41 4.16 1.87
N THR A 232 -5.68 3.11 1.52
CA THR A 232 -4.26 2.88 1.87
C THR A 232 -3.32 3.62 0.92
N ASP A 233 -2.06 3.77 1.30
CA ASP A 233 -1.02 4.35 0.44
C ASP A 233 -0.39 3.25 -0.44
N PRO A 234 -0.63 3.24 -1.76
CA PRO A 234 -0.16 2.16 -2.65
C PRO A 234 1.37 2.11 -2.85
N THR A 235 2.11 2.98 -2.16
CA THR A 235 3.57 3.00 -2.18
C THR A 235 4.20 2.53 -0.86
N GLU A 236 3.39 2.26 0.16
CA GLU A 236 3.82 1.86 1.50
C GLU A 236 3.05 0.59 1.93
N PRO A 237 3.74 -0.56 2.11
CA PRO A 237 3.10 -1.86 2.31
C PRO A 237 2.45 -2.07 3.69
N ASP A 238 2.36 -1.01 4.50
CA ASP A 238 1.89 -0.96 5.89
C ASP A 238 1.51 0.50 6.19
N THR A 239 0.26 0.87 5.89
CA THR A 239 -0.22 2.26 5.87
C THR A 239 -0.30 2.88 7.27
N ASP A 240 -0.63 2.10 8.29
CA ASP A 240 -0.83 2.59 9.65
C ASP A 240 0.34 2.29 10.61
N ASP A 241 1.42 1.71 10.09
CA ASP A 241 2.68 1.42 10.77
C ASP A 241 2.53 0.50 12.00
N ASP A 242 1.50 -0.35 12.03
CA ASP A 242 1.21 -1.23 13.16
C ASP A 242 2.03 -2.54 13.13
N SER A 243 2.82 -2.70 12.06
CA SER A 243 3.63 -3.86 11.70
C SER A 243 2.85 -5.00 11.03
N LEU A 244 1.62 -4.84 10.58
CA LEU A 244 0.83 -5.83 9.83
C LEU A 244 0.41 -5.21 8.50
N GLY A 245 1.16 -5.50 7.43
CA GLY A 245 0.87 -4.85 6.14
C GLY A 245 -0.54 -5.06 5.58
N ASP A 246 -1.01 -4.05 4.85
CA ASP A 246 -2.41 -3.84 4.44
C ASP A 246 -3.00 -5.06 3.71
N GLY A 247 -2.21 -5.67 2.84
CA GLY A 247 -2.59 -6.85 2.08
C GLY A 247 -2.78 -8.10 2.94
N ALA A 248 -2.14 -8.20 4.11
CA ALA A 248 -2.36 -9.26 5.09
C ALA A 248 -3.63 -8.98 5.91
N GLU A 249 -3.83 -7.75 6.32
CA GLU A 249 -5.02 -7.28 7.05
C GLU A 249 -6.29 -7.60 6.27
N VAL A 250 -6.39 -7.10 5.05
CA VAL A 250 -7.56 -7.25 4.18
C VAL A 250 -7.85 -8.70 3.81
N ARG A 251 -6.82 -9.55 3.65
CA ARG A 251 -7.00 -10.91 3.10
C ARG A 251 -7.10 -12.01 4.14
N LYS A 252 -6.53 -11.79 5.32
CA LYS A 252 -6.30 -12.86 6.30
C LYS A 252 -6.82 -12.52 7.68
N HIS A 253 -6.77 -11.25 8.09
CA HIS A 253 -7.08 -10.84 9.44
C HIS A 253 -8.42 -10.09 9.54
N ASP A 254 -8.97 -9.62 8.41
CA ASP A 254 -10.22 -8.87 8.34
C ASP A 254 -10.20 -7.59 9.22
N THR A 255 -9.01 -7.00 9.40
CA THR A 255 -8.74 -5.74 10.10
C THR A 255 -8.81 -4.53 9.15
N ASP A 256 -8.83 -3.32 9.71
CA ASP A 256 -8.84 -2.06 8.95
C ASP A 256 -7.41 -1.54 8.75
N PRO A 257 -6.86 -1.57 7.52
CA PRO A 257 -5.45 -1.24 7.25
C PRO A 257 -5.07 0.24 7.42
N THR A 258 -6.02 1.05 7.88
CA THR A 258 -5.80 2.46 8.20
C THR A 258 -5.92 2.75 9.69
N ASN A 259 -6.10 1.70 10.50
CA ASN A 259 -6.34 1.78 11.92
C ASN A 259 -5.52 0.72 12.68
N PRO A 260 -4.47 1.14 13.42
CA PRO A 260 -3.47 0.23 13.97
C PRO A 260 -3.97 -0.60 15.16
N ASP A 261 -5.23 -0.51 15.55
CA ASP A 261 -5.88 -1.17 16.69
C ASP A 261 -7.38 -1.30 16.35
N SER A 262 -7.73 -2.39 15.65
CA SER A 262 -9.02 -2.58 15.00
C SER A 262 -10.18 -2.76 15.99
N ASP A 263 -9.94 -3.38 17.13
CA ASP A 263 -10.96 -3.62 18.16
C ASP A 263 -10.91 -2.64 19.35
N GLY A 264 -9.84 -1.84 19.44
CA GLY A 264 -9.69 -0.73 20.36
C GLY A 264 -9.34 -1.15 21.78
N ASP A 265 -8.69 -2.30 21.95
CA ASP A 265 -8.37 -2.89 23.25
C ASP A 265 -7.03 -2.41 23.85
N GLY A 266 -6.22 -1.73 23.03
CA GLY A 266 -4.94 -1.15 23.39
C GLY A 266 -3.71 -1.96 22.97
N LEU A 267 -3.87 -3.08 22.27
CA LEU A 267 -2.84 -3.74 21.46
C LEU A 267 -2.99 -3.33 19.99
N THR A 268 -1.90 -3.37 19.24
CA THR A 268 -2.01 -3.19 17.78
C THR A 268 -2.28 -4.52 17.09
N ASP A 269 -2.96 -4.50 15.94
CA ASP A 269 -3.31 -5.73 15.20
C ASP A 269 -2.06 -6.57 14.90
N GLY A 270 -0.96 -5.90 14.56
CA GLY A 270 0.36 -6.49 14.38
C GLY A 270 0.94 -7.12 15.65
N GLN A 271 0.74 -6.53 16.84
CA GLN A 271 1.15 -7.13 18.12
C GLN A 271 0.33 -8.38 18.43
N GLU A 272 -0.97 -8.30 18.25
CA GLU A 272 -1.90 -9.39 18.48
C GLU A 272 -1.56 -10.59 17.61
N VAL A 273 -1.41 -10.39 16.31
CA VAL A 273 -1.12 -11.46 15.36
C VAL A 273 0.30 -12.01 15.52
N LYS A 274 1.31 -11.17 15.70
CA LYS A 274 2.74 -11.59 15.64
C LYS A 274 3.33 -11.94 16.99
N VAL A 275 2.80 -11.41 18.09
CA VAL A 275 3.37 -11.53 19.43
C VAL A 275 2.47 -12.34 20.36
N HIS A 276 1.19 -11.98 20.46
CA HIS A 276 0.29 -12.53 21.49
C HIS A 276 -0.54 -13.74 21.01
N GLY A 277 -0.79 -13.84 19.70
CA GLY A 277 -1.62 -14.88 19.11
C GLY A 277 -3.12 -14.70 19.40
N THR A 278 -3.56 -13.47 19.64
CA THR A 278 -4.95 -13.07 19.86
C THR A 278 -5.66 -12.77 18.53
N ASP A 279 -6.98 -12.57 18.57
CA ASP A 279 -7.79 -12.20 17.41
C ASP A 279 -7.95 -10.67 17.36
N PRO A 280 -7.34 -9.97 16.39
CA PRO A 280 -7.30 -8.50 16.35
C PRO A 280 -8.63 -7.82 16.05
N THR A 281 -9.70 -8.60 15.92
CA THR A 281 -11.06 -8.09 15.73
C THR A 281 -11.95 -8.35 16.96
N ASN A 282 -11.37 -8.90 18.03
CA ASN A 282 -12.08 -9.32 19.22
C ASN A 282 -11.30 -8.93 20.48
N PRO A 283 -11.76 -7.92 21.23
CA PRO A 283 -10.98 -7.30 22.30
C PRO A 283 -10.85 -8.17 23.55
N ASP A 284 -11.30 -9.43 23.54
CA ASP A 284 -11.29 -10.39 24.66
C ASP A 284 -11.29 -11.79 24.05
N THR A 285 -10.10 -12.28 23.68
CA THR A 285 -9.91 -13.47 22.84
C THR A 285 -10.39 -14.75 23.52
N ASP A 286 -10.16 -14.88 24.82
CA ASP A 286 -10.54 -16.08 25.58
C ASP A 286 -11.90 -15.97 26.31
N GLY A 287 -12.49 -14.77 26.33
CA GLY A 287 -13.84 -14.52 26.81
C GLY A 287 -13.98 -14.56 28.33
N ASP A 288 -12.90 -14.29 29.06
CA ASP A 288 -12.86 -14.33 30.52
C ASP A 288 -13.36 -13.03 31.18
N GLY A 289 -13.47 -11.99 30.35
CA GLY A 289 -13.99 -10.68 30.69
C GLY A 289 -12.92 -9.61 30.87
N LEU A 290 -11.62 -9.89 30.81
CA LEU A 290 -10.58 -8.88 30.60
C LEU A 290 -10.33 -8.69 29.10
N THR A 291 -9.87 -7.51 28.69
CA THR A 291 -9.44 -7.36 27.31
C THR A 291 -8.01 -7.85 27.12
N ASP A 292 -7.65 -8.31 25.92
CA ASP A 292 -6.31 -8.85 25.66
C ASP A 292 -5.22 -7.81 26.02
N GLY A 293 -5.49 -6.53 25.70
CA GLY A 293 -4.67 -5.40 26.09
C GLY A 293 -4.61 -5.13 27.60
N GLN A 294 -5.66 -5.40 28.37
CA GLN A 294 -5.63 -5.31 29.83
C GLN A 294 -4.75 -6.42 30.42
N GLU A 295 -4.91 -7.64 29.93
CA GLU A 295 -4.14 -8.80 30.37
C GLU A 295 -2.64 -8.60 30.14
N VAL A 296 -2.26 -8.15 28.94
CA VAL A 296 -0.86 -7.92 28.58
C VAL A 296 -0.27 -6.70 29.30
N ASN A 297 -1.00 -5.58 29.38
CA ASN A 297 -0.42 -4.31 29.86
C ASN A 297 -0.58 -4.07 31.37
N GLU A 298 -1.59 -4.66 32.02
CA GLU A 298 -1.94 -4.38 33.42
C GLU A 298 -1.76 -5.61 34.33
N TYR A 299 -2.29 -6.78 33.93
CA TYR A 299 -2.37 -7.95 34.81
C TYR A 299 -1.25 -8.99 34.60
N GLU A 300 -0.46 -8.87 33.52
CA GLU A 300 0.59 -9.82 33.15
C GLU A 300 0.07 -11.27 33.00
N THR A 301 -1.21 -11.42 32.63
CA THR A 301 -1.89 -12.70 32.37
C THR A 301 -1.80 -13.10 30.89
N SER A 302 -2.31 -14.29 30.55
CA SER A 302 -2.24 -14.85 29.20
C SER A 302 -3.54 -14.60 28.43
N PRO A 303 -3.56 -13.73 27.39
CA PRO A 303 -4.79 -13.32 26.68
C PRO A 303 -5.42 -14.39 25.77
N THR A 304 -5.00 -15.63 25.92
CA THR A 304 -5.51 -16.79 25.16
C THR A 304 -5.94 -17.91 26.10
N LYS A 305 -5.98 -17.63 27.40
CA LYS A 305 -6.28 -18.57 28.47
C LYS A 305 -7.03 -17.84 29.58
N ALA A 306 -8.33 -18.12 29.62
CA ALA A 306 -9.23 -17.61 30.64
C ALA A 306 -8.93 -18.04 32.09
N ASP A 307 -7.78 -18.63 32.40
CA ASP A 307 -7.32 -19.08 33.73
C ASP A 307 -5.80 -19.29 33.59
N THR A 308 -5.04 -18.25 33.92
CA THR A 308 -3.59 -18.19 33.66
C THR A 308 -2.80 -19.11 34.57
N ASP A 309 -3.16 -19.16 35.85
CA ASP A 309 -2.43 -19.92 36.87
C ASP A 309 -2.99 -21.34 37.10
N GLY A 310 -4.18 -21.64 36.57
CA GLY A 310 -4.79 -22.95 36.54
C GLY A 310 -5.46 -23.37 37.85
N ASP A 311 -5.87 -22.41 38.68
CA ASP A 311 -6.47 -22.66 39.99
C ASP A 311 -7.99 -22.94 39.93
N GLY A 312 -8.61 -22.66 38.77
CA GLY A 312 -10.02 -22.87 38.48
C GLY A 312 -10.92 -21.64 38.59
N LEU A 313 -10.38 -20.47 38.89
CA LEU A 313 -10.99 -19.16 38.64
C LEU A 313 -10.50 -18.61 37.30
N SER A 314 -11.26 -17.68 36.72
CA SER A 314 -10.79 -16.97 35.53
C SER A 314 -10.14 -15.66 35.93
N ASP A 315 -9.14 -15.22 35.19
CA ASP A 315 -8.36 -14.02 35.51
C ASP A 315 -9.30 -12.80 35.68
N GLY A 316 -10.29 -12.66 34.78
CA GLY A 316 -11.32 -11.63 34.90
C GLY A 316 -12.25 -11.77 36.11
N ALA A 317 -12.55 -12.98 36.58
CA ALA A 317 -13.32 -13.19 37.80
C ALA A 317 -12.48 -12.85 39.04
N GLU A 318 -11.20 -13.20 39.04
CA GLU A 318 -10.27 -12.87 40.09
C GLU A 318 -10.14 -11.37 40.27
N VAL A 319 -9.80 -10.65 39.20
CA VAL A 319 -9.64 -9.20 39.22
C VAL A 319 -10.95 -8.48 39.58
N LYS A 320 -12.06 -8.81 38.90
CA LYS A 320 -13.29 -7.99 38.99
C LYS A 320 -14.19 -8.35 40.17
N LYS A 321 -14.09 -9.57 40.71
CA LYS A 321 -15.04 -10.08 41.72
C LYS A 321 -14.38 -10.55 43.00
N HIS A 322 -13.20 -11.17 42.94
CA HIS A 322 -12.59 -11.82 44.10
C HIS A 322 -11.43 -11.04 44.71
N GLY A 323 -10.76 -10.18 43.93
CA GLY A 323 -9.60 -9.40 44.38
C GLY A 323 -8.38 -10.29 44.68
N THR A 324 -8.24 -11.41 43.97
CA THR A 324 -7.09 -12.32 44.01
C THR A 324 -6.09 -11.97 42.90
N ASP A 325 -4.86 -12.50 43.00
CA ASP A 325 -3.80 -12.31 42.01
C ASP A 325 -3.93 -13.38 40.91
N PRO A 326 -4.32 -13.02 39.67
CA PRO A 326 -4.61 -13.99 38.61
C PRO A 326 -3.39 -14.75 38.06
N THR A 327 -2.20 -14.45 38.59
CA THR A 327 -0.95 -15.15 38.23
C THR A 327 -0.46 -16.08 39.35
N ASN A 328 -1.19 -16.15 40.46
CA ASN A 328 -0.80 -16.88 41.64
C ASN A 328 -1.95 -17.72 42.21
N PRO A 329 -1.87 -19.06 42.12
CA PRO A 329 -3.01 -19.94 42.41
C PRO A 329 -3.34 -20.05 43.91
N ASP A 330 -2.69 -19.27 44.77
CA ASP A 330 -2.85 -19.21 46.23
C ASP A 330 -2.39 -17.80 46.67
N THR A 331 -3.29 -16.82 46.50
CA THR A 331 -2.98 -15.39 46.69
C THR A 331 -2.47 -15.09 48.10
N ASP A 332 -3.04 -15.73 49.11
CA ASP A 332 -2.73 -15.45 50.51
C ASP A 332 -1.62 -16.35 51.11
N GLY A 333 -1.24 -17.41 50.38
CA GLY A 333 -0.13 -18.30 50.69
C GLY A 333 -0.40 -19.24 51.86
N ASP A 334 -1.67 -19.56 52.15
CA ASP A 334 -2.05 -20.44 53.25
C ASP A 334 -1.99 -21.95 52.91
N GLY A 335 -1.89 -22.28 51.62
CA GLY A 335 -1.81 -23.63 51.08
C GLY A 335 -3.12 -24.19 50.51
N VAL A 336 -4.17 -23.38 50.37
CA VAL A 336 -5.41 -23.68 49.63
C VAL A 336 -5.48 -22.75 48.41
N SER A 337 -5.92 -23.24 47.26
CA SER A 337 -6.04 -22.37 46.09
C SER A 337 -7.26 -21.46 46.16
N ASP A 338 -7.17 -20.28 45.56
CA ASP A 338 -8.24 -19.27 45.59
C ASP A 338 -9.56 -19.85 45.02
N GLY A 339 -9.48 -20.63 43.95
CA GLY A 339 -10.61 -21.35 43.36
C GLY A 339 -11.24 -22.41 44.27
N ASP A 340 -10.44 -23.16 45.03
CA ASP A 340 -10.96 -24.14 46.00
C ASP A 340 -11.62 -23.44 47.19
N GLU A 341 -11.10 -22.28 47.60
CA GLU A 341 -11.66 -21.44 48.65
C GLU A 341 -13.02 -20.85 48.27
N ILE A 342 -13.12 -20.22 47.09
CA ILE A 342 -14.38 -19.67 46.58
C ILE A 342 -15.44 -20.78 46.44
N LYS A 343 -15.04 -21.98 46.01
CA LYS A 343 -15.91 -23.14 45.93
C LYS A 343 -16.34 -23.68 47.30
N ALA A 344 -15.47 -23.59 48.30
CA ALA A 344 -15.78 -23.91 49.70
C ALA A 344 -16.57 -22.79 50.41
N GLY A 345 -16.66 -21.60 49.81
CA GLY A 345 -17.25 -20.41 50.40
C GLY A 345 -16.39 -19.79 51.50
N THR A 346 -15.07 -20.01 51.47
CA THR A 346 -14.08 -19.30 52.29
C THR A 346 -13.58 -18.05 51.57
N ASP A 347 -12.81 -17.23 52.29
CA ASP A 347 -12.33 -15.94 51.81
C ASP A 347 -10.89 -16.12 51.34
N PRO A 348 -10.56 -15.94 50.04
CA PRO A 348 -9.20 -16.09 49.51
C PRO A 348 -8.25 -14.96 49.92
N ASN A 349 -8.78 -13.98 50.67
CA ASN A 349 -8.01 -12.90 51.26
C ASN A 349 -8.74 -12.40 52.52
N PRO A 350 -8.20 -12.55 53.74
CA PRO A 350 -6.81 -12.87 54.15
C PRO A 350 -6.59 -14.36 54.47
N PRO A 351 -5.33 -14.81 54.75
CA PRO A 351 -4.95 -16.19 55.04
C PRO A 351 -6.02 -16.98 55.77
N SER A 352 -6.64 -17.91 55.05
CA SER A 352 -7.63 -18.80 55.61
C SER A 352 -7.05 -19.42 56.89
N GLY A 353 -7.71 -19.13 58.01
CA GLY A 353 -7.19 -19.39 59.35
C GLY A 353 -7.14 -20.87 59.73
N LEU A 354 -6.81 -21.79 58.83
CA LEU A 354 -6.63 -23.21 59.13
C LEU A 354 -5.40 -23.50 60.01
N LYS A 355 -4.56 -22.49 60.31
CA LYS A 355 -3.64 -22.52 61.46
C LYS A 355 -4.28 -22.14 62.81
N SER A 356 -5.52 -21.64 62.84
CA SER A 356 -6.25 -21.30 64.07
C SER A 356 -7.25 -22.39 64.53
N PHE A 357 -7.49 -23.44 63.74
CA PHE A 357 -8.39 -24.54 64.13
C PHE A 357 -7.71 -25.68 64.92
N LEU A 358 -6.42 -25.54 65.22
CA LEU A 358 -5.65 -26.44 66.08
C LEU A 358 -5.10 -25.71 67.32
N GLN A 359 -5.98 -25.06 68.08
CA GLN A 359 -5.71 -24.81 69.50
C GLN A 359 -6.62 -25.70 70.37
N PRO A 360 -6.07 -26.45 71.34
CA PRO A 360 -6.87 -27.26 72.24
C PRO A 360 -7.51 -26.33 73.27
N THR A 361 -8.63 -25.69 72.93
CA THR A 361 -9.47 -25.08 73.95
C THR A 361 -10.20 -26.22 74.65
N GLY A 362 -9.65 -26.61 75.79
CA GLY A 362 -10.30 -27.52 76.70
C GLY A 362 -11.61 -26.93 77.18
N GLU A 363 -12.72 -27.34 76.58
CA GLU A 363 -14.02 -27.32 77.23
C GLU A 363 -14.91 -28.43 76.66
N GLN A 364 -15.47 -29.22 77.57
CA GLN A 364 -16.20 -30.45 77.28
C GLN A 364 -17.61 -30.15 76.75
N VAL A 365 -18.02 -30.78 75.64
CA VAL A 365 -19.42 -31.20 75.41
C VAL A 365 -19.50 -32.34 74.38
N PRO A 366 -20.52 -33.21 74.45
CA PRO A 366 -20.40 -34.63 74.13
C PRO A 366 -20.78 -35.05 72.70
N LEU A 367 -20.07 -36.08 72.23
CA LEU A 367 -20.54 -37.26 71.49
C LEU A 367 -21.70 -37.08 70.48
N TYR A 368 -21.37 -36.90 69.20
CA TYR A 368 -22.12 -37.53 68.11
C TYR A 368 -21.15 -38.32 67.22
N ALA A 369 -21.36 -39.63 67.22
CA ALA A 369 -20.57 -40.63 66.51
C ALA A 369 -21.12 -40.86 65.09
N GLY A 370 -20.19 -41.09 64.15
CA GLY A 370 -20.42 -41.42 62.74
C GLY A 370 -20.31 -40.16 61.89
N VAL A 371 -19.30 -39.95 61.04
CA VAL A 371 -18.71 -40.87 60.06
C VAL A 371 -17.30 -40.35 59.71
N ALA A 372 -16.23 -41.03 60.12
CA ALA A 372 -14.87 -40.78 59.62
C ALA A 372 -13.94 -41.96 59.92
N GLY A 373 -14.40 -43.16 59.58
CA GLY A 373 -13.62 -44.40 59.67
C GLY A 373 -13.26 -44.92 58.30
N ALA A 374 -12.62 -44.12 57.44
CA ALA A 374 -12.15 -44.58 56.14
C ALA A 374 -11.18 -43.62 55.41
N TYR A 375 -10.20 -42.98 56.05
CA TYR A 375 -9.14 -42.27 55.28
C TYR A 375 -7.80 -42.13 56.01
N LEU A 376 -7.44 -43.11 56.86
CA LEU A 376 -6.10 -43.20 57.47
C LEU A 376 -5.54 -44.64 57.42
N ILE A 377 -5.69 -45.29 56.26
CA ILE A 377 -4.94 -46.50 55.91
C ILE A 377 -4.65 -46.44 54.40
N LEU A 378 -3.75 -45.54 53.95
CA LEU A 378 -3.15 -45.65 52.62
C LEU A 378 -1.82 -44.88 52.41
N VAL A 379 -1.06 -44.55 53.46
CA VAL A 379 0.34 -44.04 53.31
C VAL A 379 1.37 -44.78 54.20
N ALA A 380 0.96 -45.82 54.92
CA ALA A 380 1.85 -46.58 55.82
C ALA A 380 2.38 -47.92 55.26
N VAL A 381 2.62 -48.02 53.94
CA VAL A 381 3.20 -49.25 53.31
C VAL A 381 4.45 -48.99 52.45
N ALA A 382 4.91 -47.74 52.26
CA ALA A 382 6.15 -47.47 51.50
C ALA A 382 7.44 -47.34 52.36
N ALA A 383 7.36 -47.48 53.70
CA ALA A 383 8.48 -47.25 54.61
C ALA A 383 8.97 -48.52 55.34
N LEU A 384 8.80 -49.71 54.75
CA LEU A 384 9.19 -50.98 55.39
C LEU A 384 9.74 -52.04 54.42
N TRP A 385 10.59 -51.62 53.47
CA TRP A 385 11.38 -52.57 52.64
C TRP A 385 12.85 -52.20 52.40
N ALA A 386 13.40 -51.17 53.05
CA ALA A 386 14.80 -50.78 52.86
C ALA A 386 15.58 -50.72 54.19
N SER A 387 15.83 -51.89 54.79
CA SER A 387 16.89 -52.04 55.82
C SER A 387 17.18 -53.53 56.12
N ARG A 388 18.04 -54.17 55.30
CA ARG A 388 19.01 -55.16 55.81
C ARG A 388 20.08 -55.56 54.77
N ARG A 389 21.35 -55.38 55.20
CA ARG A 389 22.64 -55.94 54.73
C ARG A 389 23.56 -55.09 53.84
N SER A 390 24.38 -54.29 54.52
CA SER A 390 25.85 -54.38 54.62
C SER A 390 26.72 -54.72 53.38
N GLY A 391 27.27 -53.66 52.74
CA GLY A 391 28.70 -53.35 52.43
C GLY A 391 29.49 -54.13 51.35
N PRO A 392 30.71 -53.68 50.96
CA PRO A 392 31.20 -52.30 50.72
C PRO A 392 32.12 -52.15 49.45
N ALA A 393 32.48 -50.91 49.06
CA ALA A 393 33.76 -50.43 48.46
C ALA A 393 33.51 -49.21 47.54
N GLY A 394 33.97 -48.00 47.89
CA GLY A 394 35.18 -47.36 47.35
C GLY A 394 34.78 -46.32 46.27
N GLY A 395 35.23 -45.07 46.23
CA GLY A 395 36.16 -44.28 47.02
C GLY A 395 36.20 -42.83 46.48
N ALA A 396 37.03 -42.00 47.11
CA ALA A 396 37.52 -40.66 46.70
C ALA A 396 36.49 -39.50 46.69
N ALA A 397 36.57 -38.57 47.64
CA ALA A 397 37.37 -37.31 47.59
C ALA A 397 36.54 -36.18 46.97
N THR A 398 36.32 -35.00 47.54
CA THR A 398 36.94 -34.24 48.64
C THR A 398 35.93 -33.22 49.15
N ALA A 399 35.94 -32.95 50.45
CA ALA A 399 35.29 -31.80 51.06
C ALA A 399 36.31 -30.68 51.25
N GLU A 400 35.90 -29.44 51.04
CA GLU A 400 36.44 -28.30 51.79
C GLU A 400 35.28 -27.63 52.51
N ALA A 401 35.50 -27.36 53.79
CA ALA A 401 34.61 -26.70 54.73
C ALA A 401 35.41 -25.62 55.45
N ALA A 402 34.79 -24.46 55.66
CA ALA A 402 35.02 -23.48 56.73
C ALA A 402 33.81 -22.54 56.69
N ASP A 403 32.81 -22.70 57.55
CA ASP A 403 32.71 -22.25 58.95
C ASP A 403 32.93 -20.74 59.15
N GLY A 404 31.93 -20.10 59.73
CA GLY A 404 31.85 -18.66 59.94
C GLY A 404 30.44 -18.25 60.40
N ALA A 405 30.18 -18.41 61.69
CA ALA A 405 28.94 -18.00 62.35
C ALA A 405 28.85 -16.48 62.54
N GLY A 406 27.65 -15.94 62.30
CA GLY A 406 27.10 -14.79 63.02
C GLY A 406 27.17 -13.43 62.32
N GLU A 407 26.04 -12.98 61.78
CA GLU A 407 25.31 -11.78 62.23
C GLU A 407 24.00 -11.69 61.42
N ALA A 408 22.90 -11.36 62.10
CA ALA A 408 21.61 -11.18 61.46
C ALA A 408 21.63 -9.84 60.71
N GLU A 409 21.86 -9.88 59.40
CA GLU A 409 21.57 -8.75 58.53
C GLU A 409 20.13 -8.85 58.04
N ALA A 410 19.42 -7.73 58.17
CA ALA A 410 18.06 -7.55 57.71
C ALA A 410 17.96 -7.92 56.21
N VAL A 411 16.96 -8.73 55.87
CA VAL A 411 16.58 -9.00 54.48
C VAL A 411 16.18 -7.65 53.87
N PRO A 412 16.85 -7.15 52.82
CA PRO A 412 16.38 -5.95 52.14
C PRO A 412 15.04 -6.26 51.48
N GLU A 413 14.06 -5.38 51.68
CA GLU A 413 12.79 -5.41 50.94
C GLU A 413 13.08 -5.50 49.43
N PRO A 414 12.27 -6.23 48.65
CA PRO A 414 12.45 -6.25 47.19
C PRO A 414 12.32 -4.83 46.68
N LEU A 415 13.40 -4.31 46.07
CA LEU A 415 13.44 -2.96 45.52
C LEU A 415 12.32 -2.80 44.49
N THR A 416 11.49 -1.76 44.66
CA THR A 416 10.50 -1.39 43.66
C THR A 416 11.18 -0.94 42.36
N ASN A 417 10.42 -0.87 41.26
CA ASN A 417 10.98 -0.42 39.98
C ASN A 417 11.45 1.04 40.07
N GLU A 418 10.74 1.87 40.85
CA GLU A 418 11.05 3.25 41.19
C GLU A 418 12.36 3.33 42.00
N ASP A 419 12.54 2.48 43.01
CA ASP A 419 13.78 2.40 43.80
C ASP A 419 14.98 1.98 42.93
N ARG A 420 14.77 1.12 41.93
CA ARG A 420 15.81 0.70 40.98
C ARG A 420 16.24 1.86 40.09
N ILE A 421 15.31 2.70 39.63
CA ILE A 421 15.65 3.93 38.87
C ILE A 421 16.37 4.94 39.77
N MET A 422 15.89 5.16 41.00
CA MET A 422 16.53 6.07 41.94
C MET A 422 17.97 5.67 42.26
N ARG A 423 18.22 4.37 42.44
CA ARG A 423 19.56 3.83 42.63
C ARG A 423 20.45 4.03 41.40
N LEU A 424 19.93 3.81 40.19
CA LEU A 424 20.68 4.05 38.95
C LEU A 424 21.05 5.53 38.79
N LEU A 425 20.16 6.45 39.16
CA LEU A 425 20.45 7.88 39.18
C LEU A 425 21.54 8.20 40.22
N ASP A 426 21.47 7.64 41.41
CA ASP A 426 22.45 7.84 42.48
C ASP A 426 23.85 7.34 42.09
N GLU A 427 23.92 6.18 41.45
CA GLU A 427 25.17 5.61 40.94
C GLU A 427 25.77 6.43 39.77
N ASN A 428 24.95 7.23 39.07
CA ASN A 428 25.37 8.07 37.94
C ASN A 428 25.41 9.58 38.24
N GLY A 429 25.49 9.95 39.53
CA GLY A 429 25.67 11.35 39.94
C GLY A 429 24.40 12.21 39.82
N GLY A 430 23.25 11.58 40.07
CA GLY A 430 21.93 12.21 40.15
C GLY A 430 21.22 12.39 38.80
N ARG A 431 21.84 11.97 37.69
CA ARG A 431 21.30 12.14 36.33
C ARG A 431 21.75 11.05 35.37
N LEU A 432 20.88 10.63 34.46
CA LEU A 432 21.16 9.60 33.47
C LEU A 432 20.29 9.81 32.23
N ARG A 433 20.75 9.41 31.03
CA ARG A 433 19.89 9.50 29.83
C ARG A 433 18.84 8.40 29.88
N GLN A 434 17.66 8.69 29.36
CA GLN A 434 16.58 7.71 29.29
C GLN A 434 16.99 6.46 28.51
N ALA A 435 17.80 6.60 27.45
CA ALA A 435 18.36 5.46 26.71
C ALA A 435 19.29 4.60 27.58
N ASP A 436 20.15 5.23 28.39
CA ASP A 436 21.06 4.49 29.28
C ASP A 436 20.28 3.75 30.38
N ILE A 437 19.10 4.24 30.81
CA ILE A 437 18.22 3.50 31.72
C ILE A 437 17.68 2.25 31.03
N VAL A 438 17.27 2.34 29.76
CA VAL A 438 16.85 1.18 28.94
C VAL A 438 18.00 0.20 28.72
N ASP A 439 19.26 0.66 28.68
CA ASP A 439 20.40 -0.25 28.52
C ASP A 439 20.85 -0.90 29.84
N ASN A 440 20.64 -0.24 30.98
CA ASN A 440 20.98 -0.75 32.32
C ASN A 440 19.82 -1.50 33.00
N THR A 441 18.66 -1.55 32.36
CA THR A 441 17.50 -2.33 32.77
C THR A 441 17.07 -3.20 31.61
N ASP A 442 16.71 -4.47 31.81
CA ASP A 442 16.18 -5.31 30.72
C ASP A 442 14.72 -4.92 30.34
N TRP A 443 14.37 -3.63 30.42
CA TRP A 443 13.01 -3.11 30.25
C TRP A 443 12.82 -2.49 28.87
N SER A 444 11.61 -2.60 28.31
CA SER A 444 11.29 -1.95 27.04
C SER A 444 11.32 -0.42 27.16
N LYS A 445 11.61 0.27 26.04
CA LYS A 445 11.60 1.74 25.96
C LYS A 445 10.27 2.35 26.42
N SER A 446 9.15 1.68 26.12
CA SER A 446 7.79 2.07 26.53
C SER A 446 7.59 1.92 28.04
N LYS A 447 8.07 0.82 28.65
CA LYS A 447 8.02 0.60 30.11
C LYS A 447 8.82 1.67 30.86
N VAL A 448 10.04 1.96 30.42
CA VAL A 448 10.87 3.04 30.98
C VAL A 448 10.19 4.40 30.81
N SER A 449 9.60 4.69 29.65
CA SER A 449 8.93 5.98 29.43
C SER A 449 7.71 6.17 30.33
N ARG A 450 6.86 5.14 30.50
CA ARG A 450 5.66 5.21 31.34
C ARG A 450 6.01 5.34 32.82
N LEU A 451 7.01 4.58 33.29
CA LEU A 451 7.50 4.64 34.66
C LEU A 451 8.08 6.03 34.99
N LEU A 452 8.91 6.59 34.10
CA LEU A 452 9.48 7.92 34.28
C LEU A 452 8.42 9.03 34.26
N SER A 453 7.39 8.91 33.40
CA SER A 453 6.27 9.86 33.41
C SER A 453 5.53 9.85 34.76
N ARG A 454 5.31 8.67 35.35
CA ARG A 454 4.67 8.52 36.66
C ARG A 454 5.54 9.09 37.79
N MET A 455 6.84 8.79 37.77
CA MET A 455 7.79 9.35 38.73
C MET A 455 7.94 10.87 38.60
N GLU A 456 7.80 11.43 37.39
CA GLU A 456 7.79 12.88 37.16
C GLU A 456 6.52 13.54 37.70
N GLU A 457 5.35 12.91 37.51
CA GLU A 457 4.08 13.38 38.07
C GLU A 457 4.10 13.37 39.62
N ASN A 458 4.74 12.37 40.21
CA ASN A 458 4.96 12.28 41.65
C ASN A 458 6.07 13.20 42.17
N GLY A 459 6.78 13.91 41.28
CA GLY A 459 7.86 14.84 41.62
C GLY A 459 9.16 14.17 42.08
N GLU A 460 9.33 12.87 41.83
CA GLU A 460 10.50 12.08 42.23
C GLU A 460 11.69 12.23 41.28
N VAL A 461 11.41 12.50 40.00
CA VAL A 461 12.40 12.78 38.94
C VAL A 461 11.92 13.94 38.07
N ARG A 462 12.83 14.53 37.29
CA ARG A 462 12.50 15.50 36.25
C ARG A 462 13.05 15.09 34.91
N LYS A 463 12.26 15.30 33.85
CA LYS A 463 12.63 14.99 32.48
C LYS A 463 13.01 16.25 31.73
N ILE A 464 14.24 16.30 31.23
CA ILE A 464 14.78 17.43 30.47
C ILE A 464 15.07 16.96 29.04
N SER A 465 14.40 17.56 28.06
CA SER A 465 14.65 17.25 26.65
C SER A 465 15.92 17.96 26.16
N ILE A 466 16.90 17.19 25.66
CA ILE A 466 18.15 17.70 25.10
C ILE A 466 18.27 17.17 23.66
N GLY A 467 17.78 17.95 22.69
CA GLY A 467 17.80 17.58 21.28
C GLY A 467 16.81 16.45 20.97
N ARG A 468 17.30 15.28 20.56
CA ARG A 468 16.49 14.08 20.25
C ARG A 468 16.43 13.07 21.41
N GLU A 469 17.01 13.41 22.55
CA GLU A 469 17.11 12.51 23.71
C GLU A 469 16.62 13.19 24.99
N ASN A 470 16.19 12.38 25.96
CA ASN A 470 15.73 12.87 27.25
C ASN A 470 16.78 12.55 28.34
N LEU A 471 17.12 13.55 29.14
CA LEU A 471 17.91 13.42 30.35
C LEU A 471 16.97 13.35 31.55
N ILE A 472 17.14 12.34 32.40
CA ILE A 472 16.40 12.16 33.64
C ILE A 472 17.30 12.60 34.78
N ALA A 473 16.81 13.47 35.66
CA ALA A 473 17.57 13.97 36.79
C ALA A 473 16.72 13.95 38.08
N ARG A 474 17.37 13.81 39.23
CA ARG A 474 16.72 14.04 40.52
C ARG A 474 16.39 15.54 40.68
N PRO A 475 15.32 15.89 41.41
CA PRO A 475 15.02 17.27 41.77
C PRO A 475 16.22 17.91 42.49
N GLY A 476 16.86 18.90 41.86
CA GLY A 476 18.03 19.62 42.41
C GLY A 476 19.38 19.30 41.74
N ASP A 477 19.51 18.16 41.05
CA ASP A 477 20.74 17.72 40.35
C ASP A 477 20.74 18.05 38.85
N GLU A 478 19.92 19.02 38.47
CA GLU A 478 19.75 19.50 37.11
C GLU A 478 21.02 20.23 36.60
N PRO A 479 21.33 20.14 35.29
CA PRO A 479 22.42 20.94 34.71
C PRO A 479 22.10 22.44 34.84
N GLU A 480 23.10 23.27 35.19
CA GLU A 480 22.93 24.73 35.39
C GLU A 480 22.29 25.45 34.18
N SER A 481 22.40 24.86 32.98
CA SER A 481 21.79 25.37 31.75
C SER A 481 20.28 25.16 31.63
N ALA A 482 19.67 24.35 32.50
CA ALA A 482 18.23 24.07 32.51
C ALA A 482 17.46 24.83 33.61
N ARG A 483 18.15 25.59 34.47
CA ARG A 483 17.50 26.45 35.47
C ARG A 483 16.82 27.64 34.79
N SER A 484 15.54 27.85 35.08
CA SER A 484 14.80 29.02 34.62
C SER A 484 15.39 30.30 35.23
N PRO A 485 15.55 31.41 34.49
CA PRO A 485 16.08 32.68 35.02
C PRO A 485 15.20 33.34 36.10
N PHE A 486 14.09 32.71 36.49
CA PHE A 486 13.08 33.26 37.39
C PHE A 486 13.04 32.63 38.79
N ASP A 487 13.93 31.67 39.08
CA ASP A 487 14.03 31.05 40.42
C ASP A 487 15.10 31.69 41.33
N GLU A 488 15.36 33.00 41.18
CA GLU A 488 16.06 33.81 42.20
C GLU A 488 15.12 34.83 42.85
N THR A 489 14.37 34.38 43.86
CA THR A 489 13.92 35.12 45.05
C THR A 489 13.45 34.04 46.04
N ASP A 490 13.98 33.83 47.23
CA ASP A 490 14.51 34.73 48.27
C ASP A 490 15.53 33.98 49.15
#